data_AF-A0A4R3GJ56-F1
#
_entry.id   AF-A0A4R3GJ56-F1
#
_cell.length_a   1.000
_cell.length_b   1.000
_cell.length_c   1.000
_cell.angle_alpha   90.00
_cell.angle_beta   90.00
_cell.angle_gamma   90.00
#
_symmetry.space_group_name_H-M   'P 1'
#
loop_
_entity.id
_entity.type
_entity.pdbx_description
1 polymer ?
#
loop_
_entity_poly.entity_id
_entity_poly.type
_entity_poly.pdbx_seq_one_letter_code
_entity_poly.pdbx_strand_id
1 'polypeptide(L)'
;MTGAMLLAGLMTGFTLAGQQPVVQAPPVPPPDPAVWWSPEIPKPPPEQDPFQGRRLRKGEQLVPIDNGVDPLLYRLWGLQPLQSQLIKPGELVLEVWARPATGVRQAVVRVTVRRDGRAFVQARAGLGCCTPEISRRVDINAELATQQIPPLKALVGAPMWSQPRSVIVDYGGGAVEPVCLEGVSWDVTLLVPGQARHLRRACDDAEVGSIAPALAAALSAASGRDARFDAMFARGGDFSRQQRAYDSLVASGGQLKAGTNDRPQPPAVPTPADDEPEAPAPASP
;
A
#
# COMPACT_ATOMS: atom_id res chain seq x y z
N MET A 1 71.57 4.83 51.64
CA MET A 1 70.29 5.36 52.20
C MET A 1 69.17 4.71 51.39
N THR A 2 68.89 3.40 51.52
CA THR A 2 68.07 2.71 52.55
C THR A 2 66.74 3.39 52.87
N GLY A 3 65.63 2.68 52.61
CA GLY A 3 64.29 3.02 53.10
C GLY A 3 63.19 2.24 52.38
N ALA A 4 62.76 1.14 52.97
CA ALA A 4 61.74 0.21 52.48
C ALA A 4 60.40 0.40 53.23
N MET A 5 59.31 -0.13 52.64
CA MET A 5 58.07 -0.65 53.30
C MET A 5 57.15 0.40 53.98
N LEU A 6 55.82 0.26 54.15
CA LEU A 6 54.77 -0.73 53.85
C LEU A 6 53.38 -0.11 54.20
N LEU A 7 52.35 -0.49 53.44
CA LEU A 7 50.95 -0.81 53.79
C LEU A 7 50.02 0.11 54.65
N ALA A 8 48.81 0.39 54.10
CA ALA A 8 47.45 0.28 54.70
C ALA A 8 46.45 1.10 53.85
N GLY A 9 45.19 0.76 53.54
CA GLY A 9 44.23 -0.33 53.80
C GLY A 9 43.04 -0.15 52.82
N LEU A 10 42.49 -1.23 52.23
CA LEU A 10 41.26 -1.97 52.58
C LEU A 10 39.89 -1.26 52.40
N MET A 11 39.14 -1.79 51.41
CA MET A 11 37.71 -2.14 51.36
C MET A 11 36.61 -1.07 51.20
N THR A 12 35.93 -1.13 50.04
CA THR A 12 34.48 -1.38 49.80
C THR A 12 34.25 -1.27 48.28
N GLY A 13 33.57 -2.13 47.51
CA GLY A 13 32.61 -3.18 47.79
C GLY A 13 31.29 -2.93 47.01
N PHE A 14 31.12 -3.61 45.85
CA PHE A 14 29.87 -3.85 45.08
C PHE A 14 29.15 -2.62 44.45
N THR A 15 28.67 -2.64 43.18
CA THR A 15 27.87 -3.68 42.49
C THR A 15 28.13 -3.73 40.98
N LEU A 16 28.26 -4.96 40.45
CA LEU A 16 28.03 -5.28 39.04
C LEU A 16 26.55 -5.06 38.68
N ALA A 17 26.30 -4.33 37.60
CA ALA A 17 25.12 -4.55 36.75
C ALA A 17 25.64 -4.88 35.35
N GLY A 18 25.43 -6.13 34.94
CA GLY A 18 25.92 -6.66 33.67
C GLY A 18 25.32 -5.92 32.49
N GLN A 19 26.16 -5.17 31.77
CA GLN A 19 25.90 -4.85 30.37
C GLN A 19 26.20 -6.12 29.58
N GLN A 20 25.15 -6.87 29.23
CA GLN A 20 25.28 -7.87 28.17
C GLN A 20 25.72 -7.14 26.89
N PRO A 21 26.83 -7.53 26.24
CA PRO A 21 27.14 -7.02 24.93
C PRO A 21 25.98 -7.39 24.00
N VAL A 22 25.36 -6.38 23.40
CA VAL A 22 24.41 -6.58 22.30
C VAL A 22 25.22 -7.24 21.20
N VAL A 23 25.04 -8.54 21.03
CA VAL A 23 25.58 -9.26 19.87
C VAL A 23 24.88 -8.66 18.66
N GLN A 24 25.56 -7.76 17.95
CA GLN A 24 25.11 -7.29 16.66
C GLN A 24 24.98 -8.53 15.77
N ALA A 25 23.74 -8.83 15.38
CA ALA A 25 23.50 -9.84 14.36
C ALA A 25 24.33 -9.47 13.13
N PRO A 26 25.05 -10.42 12.51
CA PRO A 26 25.82 -10.12 11.30
C PRO A 26 24.89 -9.53 10.24
N PRO A 27 25.37 -8.57 9.43
CA PRO A 27 24.57 -8.02 8.34
C PRO A 27 24.11 -9.16 7.43
N VAL A 28 22.81 -9.23 7.17
CA VAL A 28 22.25 -10.20 6.24
C VAL A 28 22.91 -9.96 4.88
N PRO A 29 23.59 -10.94 4.27
CA PRO A 29 24.20 -10.75 2.97
C PRO A 29 23.11 -10.40 1.94
N PRO A 30 23.42 -9.53 0.96
CA PRO A 30 22.47 -9.24 -0.11
C PRO A 30 22.05 -10.55 -0.78
N PRO A 31 20.76 -10.71 -1.12
CA PRO A 31 20.29 -11.93 -1.76
C PRO A 31 21.10 -12.20 -3.03
N ASP A 32 21.54 -13.44 -3.22
CA ASP A 32 22.31 -13.85 -4.38
C ASP A 32 21.49 -13.55 -5.65
N PRO A 33 21.99 -12.68 -6.56
CA PRO A 33 21.27 -12.35 -7.79
C PRO A 33 21.06 -13.57 -8.68
N ALA A 34 21.88 -14.63 -8.57
CA ALA A 34 21.69 -15.88 -9.30
C ALA A 34 20.41 -16.62 -8.88
N VAL A 35 19.98 -16.50 -7.61
CA VAL A 35 18.74 -17.11 -7.10
C VAL A 35 17.49 -16.59 -7.83
N TRP A 36 17.52 -15.34 -8.30
CA TRP A 36 16.46 -14.79 -9.14
C TRP A 36 16.40 -15.41 -10.54
N TRP A 37 17.56 -15.77 -11.09
CA TRP A 37 17.71 -16.36 -12.43
C TRP A 37 17.58 -17.90 -12.42
N SER A 38 17.71 -18.55 -11.25
CA SER A 38 17.55 -19.98 -11.08
C SER A 38 16.15 -20.48 -11.48
N PRO A 39 16.00 -21.70 -12.01
CA PRO A 39 14.69 -22.24 -12.39
C PRO A 39 13.75 -22.47 -11.19
N GLU A 40 14.29 -22.68 -9.99
CA GLU A 40 13.51 -22.84 -8.76
C GLU A 40 13.26 -21.46 -8.10
N ILE A 41 11.99 -21.08 -7.95
CA ILE A 41 11.58 -19.82 -7.30
C ILE A 41 11.50 -20.09 -5.80
N PRO A 42 12.28 -19.39 -4.94
CA PRO A 42 12.13 -19.51 -3.50
C PRO A 42 10.70 -19.22 -3.07
N LYS A 43 10.10 -20.13 -2.31
CA LYS A 43 8.77 -19.91 -1.75
C LYS A 43 8.85 -18.72 -0.79
N PRO A 44 8.03 -17.67 -0.99
CA PRO A 44 8.06 -16.51 -0.14
C PRO A 44 7.67 -16.86 1.30
N PRO A 45 8.19 -16.11 2.29
CA PRO A 45 7.78 -16.26 3.68
C PRO A 45 6.26 -16.06 3.79
N PRO A 46 5.60 -16.71 4.77
CA PRO A 46 4.16 -16.60 4.95
C PRO A 46 3.74 -15.13 5.07
N GLU A 47 2.62 -14.81 4.42
CA GLU A 47 2.01 -13.48 4.41
C GLU A 47 1.81 -12.99 5.86
N GLN A 48 2.34 -11.80 6.18
CA GLN A 48 1.90 -11.09 7.37
C GLN A 48 0.49 -10.61 7.09
N ASP A 49 -0.51 -11.26 7.67
CA ASP A 49 -1.90 -10.78 7.63
C ASP A 49 -2.03 -9.58 8.56
N PRO A 50 -2.20 -8.34 8.04
CA PRO A 50 -2.30 -7.14 8.87
C PRO A 50 -3.52 -7.19 9.82
N PHE A 51 -4.55 -7.96 9.44
CA PHE A 51 -5.77 -8.16 10.20
C PHE A 51 -5.75 -9.43 11.05
N GLN A 52 -4.69 -10.23 11.03
CA GLN A 52 -4.44 -11.36 11.95
C GLN A 52 -5.54 -12.42 12.00
N GLY A 53 -6.08 -12.82 10.84
CA GLY A 53 -7.03 -13.92 10.72
C GLY A 53 -8.39 -13.65 11.38
N ARG A 54 -8.78 -12.36 11.48
CA ARG A 54 -10.07 -11.95 12.05
C ARG A 54 -11.22 -12.68 11.34
N ARG A 55 -12.17 -13.13 12.15
CA ARG A 55 -13.41 -13.77 11.70
C ARG A 55 -14.58 -12.82 11.85
N LEU A 56 -15.52 -12.91 10.92
CA LEU A 56 -16.79 -12.20 10.96
C LEU A 56 -17.58 -12.61 12.21
N ARG A 57 -17.94 -11.64 13.05
CA ARG A 57 -18.82 -11.84 14.21
C ARG A 57 -20.28 -11.62 13.83
N LYS A 58 -21.19 -12.05 14.70
CA LYS A 58 -22.64 -11.82 14.53
C LYS A 58 -22.90 -10.31 14.40
N GLY A 59 -23.56 -9.91 13.31
CA GLY A 59 -23.91 -8.51 13.02
C GLY A 59 -22.83 -7.70 12.30
N GLU A 60 -21.60 -8.22 12.16
CA GLU A 60 -20.60 -7.61 11.27
C GLU A 60 -20.90 -8.01 9.82
N GLN A 61 -20.63 -7.11 8.87
CA GLN A 61 -20.77 -7.35 7.44
C GLN A 61 -19.48 -6.99 6.72
N LEU A 62 -19.19 -7.73 5.65
CA LEU A 62 -18.11 -7.40 4.73
C LEU A 62 -18.56 -6.23 3.85
N VAL A 63 -17.62 -5.37 3.47
CA VAL A 63 -17.91 -4.27 2.56
C VAL A 63 -18.13 -4.83 1.15
N PRO A 64 -19.26 -4.52 0.48
CA PRO A 64 -19.47 -4.96 -0.89
C PRO A 64 -18.48 -4.27 -1.84
N ILE A 65 -17.88 -5.06 -2.74
CA ILE A 65 -16.93 -4.58 -3.75
C ILE A 65 -17.48 -4.98 -5.13
N ASP A 66 -18.37 -4.14 -5.68
CA ASP A 66 -19.10 -4.45 -6.92
C ASP A 66 -18.21 -4.40 -8.18
N ASN A 67 -17.12 -3.64 -8.11
CA ASN A 67 -16.33 -3.25 -9.28
C ASN A 67 -14.83 -3.55 -9.18
N GLY A 68 -14.42 -4.35 -8.19
CA GLY A 68 -13.02 -4.63 -7.86
C GLY A 68 -12.35 -5.74 -8.66
N VAL A 69 -11.15 -6.12 -8.22
CA VAL A 69 -10.38 -7.25 -8.78
C VAL A 69 -11.02 -8.58 -8.40
N ASP A 70 -11.05 -9.52 -9.35
CA ASP A 70 -11.62 -10.85 -9.14
C ASP A 70 -10.92 -11.62 -8.00
N PRO A 71 -11.66 -12.27 -7.06
CA PRO A 71 -11.09 -13.05 -5.97
C PRO A 71 -10.04 -14.09 -6.37
N LEU A 72 -10.19 -14.72 -7.54
CA LEU A 72 -9.24 -15.71 -8.04
C LEU A 72 -7.90 -15.08 -8.41
N LEU A 73 -7.89 -13.83 -8.88
CA LEU A 73 -6.64 -13.14 -9.22
C LEU A 73 -5.76 -13.00 -7.98
N TYR A 74 -6.31 -12.67 -6.81
CA TYR A 74 -5.53 -12.55 -5.58
C TYR A 74 -4.78 -13.84 -5.20
N ARG A 75 -5.37 -15.00 -5.46
CA ARG A 75 -4.72 -16.30 -5.20
C ARG A 75 -3.44 -16.46 -6.01
N LEU A 76 -3.43 -16.00 -7.27
CA LEU A 76 -2.25 -16.02 -8.13
C LEU A 76 -1.12 -15.14 -7.57
N TRP A 77 -1.50 -14.03 -6.92
CA TRP A 77 -0.58 -13.07 -6.31
C TRP A 77 -0.20 -13.40 -4.87
N GLY A 78 -0.74 -14.48 -4.29
CA GLY A 78 -0.48 -14.84 -2.89
C GLY A 78 -0.93 -13.73 -1.93
N LEU A 79 -2.11 -13.17 -2.19
CA LEU A 79 -2.77 -12.19 -1.34
C LEU A 79 -4.13 -12.74 -0.93
N GLN A 80 -4.59 -12.39 0.27
CA GLN A 80 -5.99 -12.59 0.62
C GLN A 80 -6.89 -11.68 -0.24
N PRO A 81 -8.04 -12.17 -0.76
CA PRO A 81 -9.00 -11.31 -1.46
C PRO A 81 -9.50 -10.16 -0.58
N LEU A 82 -9.66 -8.95 -1.15
CA LEU A 82 -10.25 -7.82 -0.41
C LEU A 82 -11.69 -8.10 0.02
N GLN A 83 -12.43 -8.85 -0.79
CA GLN A 83 -13.82 -9.23 -0.56
C GLN A 83 -14.01 -10.07 0.70
N SER A 84 -12.94 -10.67 1.24
CA SER A 84 -12.99 -11.43 2.49
C SER A 84 -12.43 -10.66 3.69
N GLN A 85 -12.03 -9.40 3.52
CA GLN A 85 -11.44 -8.58 4.58
C GLN A 85 -12.54 -7.83 5.36
N LEU A 86 -12.48 -7.92 6.68
CA LEU A 86 -13.33 -7.16 7.58
C LEU A 86 -12.64 -5.85 7.97
N ILE A 87 -13.22 -4.73 7.56
CA ILE A 87 -12.70 -3.38 7.84
C ILE A 87 -13.50 -2.73 8.97
N LYS A 88 -12.81 -2.35 10.05
CA LYS A 88 -13.40 -1.72 11.24
C LYS A 88 -13.22 -0.20 11.25
N PRO A 89 -14.03 0.54 12.03
CA PRO A 89 -13.82 1.98 12.27
C PRO A 89 -12.36 2.34 12.54
N GLY A 90 -11.88 3.42 11.91
CA GLY A 90 -10.49 3.85 11.94
C GLY A 90 -9.50 3.02 11.09
N GLU A 91 -9.97 2.03 10.33
CA GLU A 91 -9.14 1.23 9.41
C GLU A 91 -9.35 1.64 7.94
N LEU A 92 -8.30 1.52 7.13
CA LEU A 92 -8.31 1.82 5.71
C LEU A 92 -7.47 0.80 4.95
N VAL A 93 -7.91 0.40 3.77
CA VAL A 93 -7.10 -0.36 2.81
C VAL A 93 -7.05 0.38 1.48
N LEU A 94 -5.84 0.64 1.01
CA LEU A 94 -5.56 1.12 -0.34
C LEU A 94 -4.90 0.01 -1.12
N GLU A 95 -5.44 -0.35 -2.27
CA GLU A 95 -4.83 -1.33 -3.16
C GLU A 95 -4.66 -0.75 -4.57
N VAL A 96 -3.47 -0.88 -5.13
CA VAL A 96 -3.09 -0.35 -6.43
C VAL A 96 -2.52 -1.46 -7.29
N TRP A 97 -3.12 -1.68 -8.46
CA TRP A 97 -2.66 -2.61 -9.47
C TRP A 97 -2.04 -1.83 -10.63
N ALA A 98 -0.80 -2.18 -10.99
CA ALA A 98 -0.08 -1.64 -12.13
C ALA A 98 -0.10 -2.66 -13.28
N ARG A 99 -0.70 -2.26 -14.41
CA ARG A 99 -0.82 -3.07 -15.61
C ARG A 99 -0.26 -2.32 -16.82
N PRO A 100 1.05 -2.45 -17.09
CA PRO A 100 1.67 -1.98 -18.32
C PRO A 100 0.91 -2.45 -19.56
N ALA A 101 0.68 -1.54 -20.51
CA ALA A 101 0.07 -1.87 -21.79
C ALA A 101 1.00 -2.70 -22.68
N THR A 102 2.31 -2.45 -22.55
CA THR A 102 3.35 -3.16 -23.28
C THR A 102 4.06 -4.13 -22.36
N GLY A 103 3.91 -5.43 -22.64
CA GLY A 103 4.58 -6.51 -21.91
C GLY A 103 3.70 -7.17 -20.85
N VAL A 104 4.34 -7.99 -20.03
CA VAL A 104 3.64 -8.98 -19.18
C VAL A 104 3.95 -8.80 -17.69
N ARG A 105 4.81 -7.82 -17.38
CA ARG A 105 5.17 -7.42 -16.03
C ARG A 105 3.97 -6.75 -15.39
N GLN A 106 3.55 -7.20 -14.23
CA GLN A 106 2.48 -6.61 -13.45
C GLN A 106 2.92 -6.44 -11.99
N ALA A 107 2.25 -5.55 -11.27
CA ALA A 107 2.45 -5.41 -9.84
C ALA A 107 1.17 -5.05 -9.12
N VAL A 108 1.11 -5.39 -7.84
CA VAL A 108 0.07 -4.97 -6.90
C VAL A 108 0.72 -4.46 -5.63
N VAL A 109 0.22 -3.35 -5.11
CA VAL A 109 0.60 -2.80 -3.81
C VAL A 109 -0.65 -2.61 -2.99
N ARG A 110 -0.73 -3.31 -1.86
CA ARG A 110 -1.77 -3.13 -0.86
C ARG A 110 -1.16 -2.49 0.37
N VAL A 111 -1.79 -1.42 0.85
CA VAL A 111 -1.46 -0.77 2.09
C VAL A 111 -2.66 -0.86 3.02
N THR A 112 -2.42 -1.30 4.25
CA THR A 112 -3.43 -1.40 5.31
C THR A 112 -3.06 -0.46 6.44
N VAL A 113 -3.94 0.48 6.78
CA VAL A 113 -3.86 1.31 7.99
C VAL A 113 -4.80 0.73 9.02
N ARG A 114 -4.29 0.50 10.23
CA ARG A 114 -5.05 0.00 11.36
C ARG A 114 -5.46 1.15 12.30
N ARG A 115 -6.54 0.90 13.04
CA ARG A 115 -7.03 1.81 14.09
C ARG A 115 -6.05 2.08 15.23
N ASP A 116 -5.08 1.18 15.45
CA ASP A 116 -4.01 1.35 16.44
C ASP A 116 -2.89 2.28 15.95
N GLY A 117 -3.06 2.92 14.79
CA GLY A 117 -2.12 3.87 14.22
C GLY A 117 -0.97 3.22 13.47
N ARG A 118 -0.91 1.88 13.36
CA ARG A 118 0.10 1.16 12.57
C ARG A 118 -0.36 1.00 11.13
N ALA A 119 0.59 0.90 10.21
CA ALA A 119 0.29 0.61 8.80
C ALA A 119 1.24 -0.43 8.22
N PHE A 120 0.77 -1.18 7.22
CA PHE A 120 1.48 -2.31 6.64
C PHE A 120 1.38 -2.25 5.13
N VAL A 121 2.45 -2.64 4.43
CA VAL A 121 2.46 -2.83 2.99
C VAL A 121 2.62 -4.31 2.65
N GLN A 122 1.82 -4.75 1.70
CA GLN A 122 1.94 -6.02 1.01
C GLN A 122 2.06 -5.70 -0.49
N ALA A 123 3.27 -5.81 -1.03
CA ALA A 123 3.53 -5.56 -2.45
C ALA A 123 3.99 -6.83 -3.16
N ARG A 124 3.57 -6.97 -4.42
CA ARG A 124 3.92 -8.08 -5.30
C ARG A 124 4.26 -7.58 -6.69
N ALA A 125 5.26 -8.17 -7.33
CA ALA A 125 5.57 -7.93 -8.75
C ALA A 125 5.94 -9.23 -9.45
N GLY A 126 5.56 -9.40 -10.71
CA GLY A 126 5.87 -10.62 -11.48
C GLY A 126 5.28 -10.64 -12.88
N LEU A 127 5.26 -11.81 -13.52
CA LEU A 127 4.80 -11.98 -14.92
C LEU A 127 3.41 -12.62 -14.98
N GLY A 128 2.42 -11.91 -15.54
CA GLY A 128 1.01 -12.31 -15.51
C GLY A 128 0.52 -13.23 -16.64
N CYS A 129 1.32 -13.47 -17.69
CA CYS A 129 0.86 -14.11 -18.94
C CYS A 129 1.13 -15.61 -19.07
N CYS A 130 2.05 -16.16 -18.27
CA CYS A 130 2.92 -17.21 -18.80
C CYS A 130 2.97 -18.49 -17.95
N THR A 131 2.22 -18.53 -16.85
CA THR A 131 2.07 -19.70 -15.96
C THR A 131 0.74 -19.60 -15.20
N PRO A 132 0.17 -20.71 -14.68
CA PRO A 132 -1.02 -20.67 -13.80
C PRO A 132 -0.74 -20.02 -12.44
N GLU A 133 0.48 -19.53 -12.22
CA GLU A 133 0.92 -18.72 -11.10
C GLU A 133 1.61 -17.47 -11.64
N ILE A 134 1.74 -16.42 -10.83
CA ILE A 134 2.60 -15.28 -11.18
C ILE A 134 4.05 -15.73 -11.07
N SER A 135 4.68 -16.01 -12.21
CA SER A 135 6.08 -16.43 -12.23
C SER A 135 7.00 -15.26 -11.85
N ARG A 136 8.13 -15.61 -11.22
CA ARG A 136 9.15 -14.66 -10.73
C ARG A 136 8.55 -13.60 -9.80
N ARG A 137 7.73 -14.04 -8.84
CA ARG A 137 7.06 -13.14 -7.91
C ARG A 137 8.04 -12.58 -6.87
N VAL A 138 8.08 -11.27 -6.76
CA VAL A 138 8.73 -10.54 -5.66
C VAL A 138 7.68 -10.29 -4.60
N ASP A 139 7.97 -10.61 -3.34
CA ASP A 139 7.03 -10.43 -2.22
C ASP A 139 7.63 -9.47 -1.19
N ILE A 140 6.92 -8.38 -0.93
CA ILE A 140 7.24 -7.42 0.14
C ILE A 140 6.09 -7.50 1.14
N ASN A 141 6.41 -7.77 2.41
CA ASN A 141 5.47 -7.67 3.53
C ASN A 141 6.19 -6.95 4.67
N ALA A 142 5.73 -5.76 5.03
CA ALA A 142 6.40 -4.97 6.04
C ALA A 142 5.48 -3.97 6.73
N GLU A 143 5.85 -3.59 7.95
CA GLU A 143 5.30 -2.43 8.63
C GLU A 143 5.86 -1.14 8.01
N LEU A 144 5.02 -0.10 7.97
CA LEU A 144 5.35 1.23 7.48
C LEU A 144 5.84 2.12 8.61
N ALA A 145 6.74 3.03 8.26
CA ALA A 145 7.19 4.03 9.19
C ALA A 145 6.10 5.09 9.41
N THR A 146 6.03 5.67 10.62
CA THR A 146 4.94 6.57 11.04
C THR A 146 4.74 7.75 10.10
N GLN A 147 5.81 8.29 9.51
CA GLN A 147 5.75 9.40 8.56
C GLN A 147 5.01 9.06 7.25
N GLN A 148 4.86 7.78 6.92
CA GLN A 148 4.16 7.33 5.70
C GLN A 148 2.64 7.23 5.91
N ILE A 149 2.16 7.35 7.15
CA ILE A 149 0.75 7.11 7.52
C ILE A 149 -0.18 8.30 7.22
N PRO A 150 0.20 9.57 7.51
CA PRO A 150 -0.70 10.71 7.26
C PRO A 150 -1.18 10.84 5.81
N PRO A 151 -0.34 10.66 4.77
CA PRO A 151 -0.82 10.69 3.39
C PRO A 151 -1.87 9.61 3.07
N LEU A 152 -1.77 8.43 3.70
CA LEU A 152 -2.75 7.35 3.53
C LEU A 152 -4.08 7.70 4.19
N LYS A 153 -4.05 8.26 5.41
CA LYS A 153 -5.26 8.71 6.12
C LYS A 153 -5.97 9.86 5.37
N ALA A 154 -5.21 10.75 4.73
CA ALA A 154 -5.78 11.84 3.94
C ALA A 154 -6.65 11.36 2.77
N LEU A 155 -6.48 10.12 2.31
CA LEU A 155 -7.29 9.54 1.21
C LEU A 155 -8.76 9.37 1.58
N VAL A 156 -9.11 9.32 2.87
CA VAL A 156 -10.52 9.27 3.32
C VAL A 156 -11.30 10.50 2.81
N GLY A 157 -10.67 11.67 2.76
CA GLY A 157 -11.28 12.91 2.26
C GLY A 157 -11.01 13.19 0.78
N ALA A 158 -10.41 12.26 0.04
CA ALA A 158 -9.94 12.56 -1.31
C ALA A 158 -11.09 12.67 -2.34
N PRO A 159 -10.99 13.56 -3.35
CA PRO A 159 -11.99 13.70 -4.42
C PRO A 159 -12.25 12.41 -5.21
N MET A 160 -11.36 11.42 -5.12
CA MET A 160 -11.48 10.14 -5.80
C MET A 160 -12.73 9.35 -5.40
N TRP A 161 -13.30 9.59 -4.22
CA TRP A 161 -14.54 8.97 -3.78
C TRP A 161 -15.76 9.34 -4.62
N SER A 162 -15.76 10.50 -5.28
CA SER A 162 -16.83 10.94 -6.17
C SER A 162 -16.52 10.71 -7.65
N GLN A 163 -15.35 10.16 -7.99
CA GLN A 163 -14.98 9.93 -9.38
C GLN A 163 -15.67 8.67 -9.94
N PRO A 164 -16.04 8.67 -11.24
CA PRO A 164 -16.47 7.46 -11.95
C PRO A 164 -15.41 6.36 -11.91
N ARG A 165 -15.85 5.10 -12.05
CA ARG A 165 -14.92 3.96 -12.05
C ARG A 165 -13.96 4.10 -13.22
N SER A 166 -14.49 4.17 -14.43
CA SER A 166 -13.77 4.45 -15.66
C SER A 166 -14.17 5.82 -16.17
N VAL A 167 -13.19 6.55 -16.68
CA VAL A 167 -13.37 7.94 -17.10
C VAL A 167 -13.02 8.11 -18.56
N ILE A 168 -13.51 9.22 -19.13
CA ILE A 168 -13.06 9.78 -20.39
C ILE A 168 -12.61 11.21 -20.09
N VAL A 169 -11.49 11.63 -20.68
CA VAL A 169 -11.03 13.01 -20.59
C VAL A 169 -11.75 13.87 -21.62
N ASP A 170 -12.40 14.93 -21.15
CA ASP A 170 -12.96 15.98 -21.99
C ASP A 170 -12.12 17.25 -21.86
N TYR A 171 -11.27 17.51 -22.85
CA TYR A 171 -10.44 18.71 -22.93
C TYR A 171 -11.22 19.95 -23.45
N GLY A 172 -12.55 19.84 -23.65
CA GLY A 172 -13.41 20.94 -24.14
C GLY A 172 -13.73 20.88 -25.64
N GLY A 173 -13.15 19.92 -26.38
CA GLY A 173 -13.40 19.68 -27.80
C GLY A 173 -14.16 18.38 -28.10
N GLY A 174 -14.65 17.69 -27.06
CA GLY A 174 -15.21 16.35 -27.15
C GLY A 174 -14.41 15.34 -26.34
N ALA A 175 -15.03 14.19 -26.09
CA ALA A 175 -14.55 13.14 -25.20
C ALA A 175 -14.42 11.83 -26.00
N VAL A 176 -13.26 11.17 -25.93
CA VAL A 176 -12.99 9.89 -26.62
C VAL A 176 -12.53 8.82 -25.64
N GLU A 177 -13.06 7.60 -25.77
CA GLU A 177 -12.70 6.51 -24.86
C GLU A 177 -11.19 6.26 -24.82
N PRO A 178 -10.62 6.17 -23.61
CA PRO A 178 -9.19 6.00 -23.48
C PRO A 178 -8.80 4.55 -23.77
N VAL A 179 -7.84 4.38 -24.68
CA VAL A 179 -7.15 3.12 -24.93
C VAL A 179 -5.70 3.28 -24.51
N CYS A 180 -5.26 2.47 -23.55
CA CYS A 180 -3.87 2.50 -23.12
C CYS A 180 -2.99 1.68 -24.06
N LEU A 181 -2.29 2.35 -24.98
CA LEU A 181 -1.39 1.70 -25.95
C LEU A 181 0.05 1.62 -25.42
N GLU A 182 0.51 2.67 -24.74
CA GLU A 182 1.86 2.78 -24.19
C GLU A 182 1.80 3.41 -22.79
N GLY A 183 2.46 2.78 -21.82
CA GLY A 183 2.45 3.20 -20.43
C GLY A 183 1.78 2.18 -19.52
N VAL A 184 1.21 2.65 -18.40
CA VAL A 184 0.63 1.79 -17.35
C VAL A 184 -0.82 2.16 -17.13
N SER A 185 -1.69 1.16 -17.24
CA SER A 185 -3.06 1.25 -16.75
C SER A 185 -3.10 0.89 -15.27
N TRP A 186 -3.95 1.57 -14.52
CA TRP A 186 -4.02 1.47 -13.07
C TRP A 186 -5.41 1.08 -12.63
N ASP A 187 -5.49 0.16 -11.67
CA ASP A 187 -6.72 -0.10 -10.93
C ASP A 187 -6.46 0.18 -9.45
N VAL A 188 -7.26 1.08 -8.88
CA VAL A 188 -7.14 1.53 -7.49
C VAL A 188 -8.41 1.14 -6.77
N THR A 189 -8.27 0.39 -5.68
CA THR A 189 -9.37 0.10 -4.75
C THR A 189 -9.08 0.80 -3.44
N LEU A 190 -9.98 1.66 -3.00
CA LEU A 190 -9.96 2.25 -1.67
C LEU A 190 -11.11 1.69 -0.85
N LEU A 191 -10.80 1.21 0.35
CA LEU A 191 -11.73 0.53 1.23
C LEU A 191 -11.68 1.16 2.61
N VAL A 192 -12.84 1.58 3.09
CA VAL A 192 -13.08 2.10 4.44
C VAL A 192 -14.29 1.38 5.02
N PRO A 193 -14.61 1.55 6.31
CA PRO A 193 -15.75 0.88 6.92
C PRO A 193 -17.05 1.19 6.16
N GLY A 194 -17.73 0.14 5.70
CA GLY A 194 -19.01 0.23 4.99
C GLY A 194 -18.92 0.69 3.53
N GLN A 195 -17.75 1.01 3.00
CA GLN A 195 -17.64 1.58 1.65
C GLN A 195 -16.38 1.18 0.89
N ALA A 196 -16.55 0.85 -0.39
CA ALA A 196 -15.48 0.64 -1.35
C ALA A 196 -15.60 1.62 -2.52
N ARG A 197 -14.45 2.02 -3.08
CA ARG A 197 -14.35 2.72 -4.36
C ARG A 197 -13.32 2.04 -5.21
N HIS A 198 -13.69 1.69 -6.44
CA HIS A 198 -12.78 1.16 -7.42
C HIS A 198 -12.67 2.09 -8.62
N LEU A 199 -11.45 2.45 -8.98
CA LEU A 199 -11.14 3.37 -10.07
C LEU A 199 -10.18 2.68 -11.03
N ARG A 200 -10.50 2.76 -12.32
CA ARG A 200 -9.63 2.36 -13.41
C ARG A 200 -9.20 3.60 -14.17
N ARG A 201 -7.90 3.80 -14.29
CA ARG A 201 -7.31 4.83 -15.15
C ARG A 201 -6.52 4.14 -16.25
N ALA A 202 -6.66 4.64 -17.47
CA ALA A 202 -5.78 4.23 -18.55
C ALA A 202 -4.37 4.82 -18.31
N CYS A 203 -3.64 5.11 -19.37
CA CYS A 203 -2.34 5.78 -19.28
C CYS A 203 -2.35 7.24 -19.75
N ASP A 204 -3.53 7.83 -19.96
CA ASP A 204 -3.63 9.28 -20.14
C ASP A 204 -3.18 10.00 -18.85
N ASP A 205 -2.40 11.07 -19.01
CA ASP A 205 -1.78 11.73 -17.86
C ASP A 205 -2.78 12.43 -16.94
N ALA A 206 -3.85 13.01 -17.48
CA ALA A 206 -4.86 13.67 -16.69
C ALA A 206 -5.72 12.64 -15.95
N GLU A 207 -5.98 11.49 -16.56
CA GLU A 207 -6.61 10.35 -15.87
C GLU A 207 -5.77 9.86 -14.70
N VAL A 208 -4.49 9.55 -14.95
CA VAL A 208 -3.59 9.06 -13.90
C VAL A 208 -3.38 10.14 -12.83
N GLY A 209 -3.33 11.42 -13.23
CA GLY A 209 -3.19 12.57 -12.33
C GLY A 209 -4.33 12.69 -11.34
N SER A 210 -5.55 12.31 -11.73
CA SER A 210 -6.73 12.39 -10.86
C SER A 210 -6.69 11.44 -9.65
N ILE A 211 -5.79 10.45 -9.68
CA ILE A 211 -5.54 9.48 -8.61
C ILE A 211 -4.07 9.49 -8.14
N ALA A 212 -3.26 10.45 -8.59
CA ALA A 212 -1.84 10.52 -8.29
C ALA A 212 -1.52 10.49 -6.78
N PRO A 213 -2.29 11.13 -5.87
CA PRO A 213 -2.04 11.01 -4.43
C PRO A 213 -2.11 9.57 -3.90
N ALA A 214 -3.07 8.77 -4.36
CA ALA A 214 -3.17 7.35 -3.99
C ALA A 214 -2.01 6.54 -4.56
N LEU A 215 -1.67 6.76 -5.84
CA LEU A 215 -0.55 6.05 -6.48
C LEU A 215 0.78 6.37 -5.80
N ALA A 216 1.03 7.64 -5.50
CA ALA A 216 2.23 8.09 -4.79
C ALA A 216 2.32 7.48 -3.39
N ALA A 217 1.22 7.49 -2.62
CA ALA A 217 1.19 6.90 -1.29
C ALA A 217 1.45 5.39 -1.31
N ALA A 218 0.83 4.65 -2.24
CA ALA A 218 1.05 3.21 -2.38
C ALA A 218 2.49 2.89 -2.82
N LEU A 219 2.99 3.52 -3.88
CA LEU A 219 4.34 3.23 -4.37
C LEU A 219 5.41 3.66 -3.37
N SER A 220 5.26 4.81 -2.71
CA SER A 220 6.18 5.22 -1.63
C SER A 220 6.23 4.22 -0.48
N ALA A 221 5.12 3.54 -0.17
CA ALA A 221 5.08 2.50 0.86
C ALA A 221 5.93 1.27 0.50
N ALA A 222 6.02 0.94 -0.79
CA ALA A 222 6.74 -0.23 -1.30
C ALA A 222 8.19 0.08 -1.74
N SER A 223 8.47 1.31 -2.19
CA SER A 223 9.76 1.70 -2.77
C SER A 223 10.94 1.53 -1.82
N GLY A 224 12.09 1.13 -2.38
CA GLY A 224 13.35 0.97 -1.65
C GLY A 224 13.43 -0.28 -0.78
N ARG A 225 12.41 -1.15 -0.83
CA ARG A 225 12.38 -2.41 -0.06
C ARG A 225 12.94 -3.60 -0.84
N ASP A 226 12.79 -3.61 -2.16
CA ASP A 226 13.35 -4.64 -3.04
C ASP A 226 13.68 -4.04 -4.41
N ALA A 227 14.95 -4.12 -4.82
CA ALA A 227 15.43 -3.53 -6.08
C ALA A 227 14.74 -4.11 -7.32
N ARG A 228 14.26 -5.36 -7.27
CA ARG A 228 13.54 -6.00 -8.38
C ARG A 228 12.12 -5.46 -8.52
N PHE A 229 11.48 -5.15 -7.38
CA PHE A 229 10.22 -4.44 -7.37
C PHE A 229 10.41 -3.01 -7.91
N ASP A 230 11.45 -2.31 -7.43
CA ASP A 230 11.73 -0.93 -7.86
C ASP A 230 12.03 -0.84 -9.37
N ALA A 231 12.68 -1.86 -9.95
CA ALA A 231 12.94 -1.92 -11.40
C ALA A 231 11.66 -1.95 -12.27
N MET A 232 10.50 -2.26 -11.70
CA MET A 232 9.20 -2.14 -12.38
C MET A 232 8.79 -0.69 -12.60
N PHE A 233 9.26 0.21 -11.75
CA PHE A 233 8.87 1.61 -11.69
C PHE A 233 10.11 2.48 -11.83
N ALA A 234 10.60 2.67 -13.07
CA ALA A 234 11.84 3.40 -13.35
C ALA A 234 11.89 4.83 -12.78
N ARG A 235 10.74 5.45 -12.51
CA ARG A 235 10.60 6.77 -11.88
C ARG A 235 10.06 6.70 -10.44
N GLY A 236 9.99 5.49 -9.86
CA GLY A 236 9.38 5.25 -8.57
C GLY A 236 7.91 5.70 -8.51
N GLY A 237 7.54 6.31 -7.38
CA GLY A 237 6.23 6.90 -7.12
C GLY A 237 6.08 8.37 -7.52
N ASP A 238 6.89 8.88 -8.46
CA ASP A 238 6.74 10.26 -8.95
C ASP A 238 5.63 10.37 -10.00
N PHE A 239 4.51 10.95 -9.59
CA PHE A 239 3.36 11.27 -10.43
C PHE A 239 3.18 12.78 -10.66
N SER A 240 4.21 13.60 -10.41
CA SER A 240 4.13 15.06 -10.48
C SER A 240 3.78 15.58 -11.88
N ARG A 241 4.19 14.86 -12.94
CA ARG A 241 3.81 15.18 -14.32
C ARG A 241 2.32 14.96 -14.55
N GLN A 242 1.80 13.82 -14.11
CA GLN A 242 0.40 13.43 -14.25
C GLN A 242 -0.49 14.35 -13.42
N GLN A 243 -0.10 14.65 -12.18
CA GLN A 243 -0.80 15.61 -11.33
C GLN A 243 -0.92 16.97 -12.03
N ARG A 244 0.18 17.50 -12.59
CA ARG A 244 0.13 18.77 -13.34
C ARG A 244 -0.77 18.70 -14.56
N ALA A 245 -0.85 17.57 -15.26
CA ALA A 245 -1.74 17.40 -16.40
C ALA A 245 -3.21 17.44 -15.96
N TYR A 246 -3.56 16.78 -14.86
CA TYR A 246 -4.90 16.84 -14.29
C TYR A 246 -5.25 18.24 -13.78
N ASP A 247 -4.33 18.89 -13.07
CA ASP A 247 -4.54 20.27 -12.58
C ASP A 247 -4.74 21.24 -13.75
N SER A 248 -3.99 21.06 -14.84
CA SER A 248 -4.12 21.87 -16.06
C SER A 248 -5.46 21.64 -16.75
N LEU A 249 -5.93 20.39 -16.83
CA LEU A 249 -7.25 20.04 -17.38
C LEU A 249 -8.35 20.77 -16.61
N VAL A 250 -8.32 20.70 -15.27
CA VAL A 250 -9.32 21.36 -14.41
C VAL A 250 -9.23 22.88 -14.56
N ALA A 251 -8.02 23.45 -14.57
CA ALA A 251 -7.81 24.88 -14.72
C ALA A 251 -8.29 25.42 -16.08
N SER A 252 -8.22 24.61 -17.14
CA SER A 252 -8.74 24.96 -18.47
C SER A 252 -10.24 24.71 -18.64
N GLY A 253 -10.96 24.33 -17.58
CA GLY A 253 -12.40 24.01 -17.63
C GLY A 253 -12.72 22.65 -18.23
N GLY A 254 -11.71 21.81 -18.46
CA GLY A 254 -11.90 20.41 -18.83
C GLY A 254 -12.29 19.56 -17.63
N GLN A 255 -12.72 18.32 -17.89
CA GLN A 255 -13.24 17.44 -16.85
C GLN A 255 -13.07 15.96 -17.20
N LEU A 256 -13.15 15.13 -16.16
CA LEU A 256 -13.29 13.68 -16.30
C LEU A 256 -14.77 13.33 -16.30
N LYS A 257 -15.25 12.72 -17.39
CA LYS A 257 -16.62 12.21 -17.52
C LYS A 257 -16.64 10.71 -17.31
N ALA A 258 -17.79 10.15 -16.91
CA ALA A 258 -17.95 8.70 -16.87
C ALA A 258 -17.73 8.10 -18.28
N GLY A 259 -17.03 6.97 -18.35
CA GLY A 259 -16.87 6.23 -19.60
C GLY A 259 -18.17 5.62 -20.10
N THR A 260 -18.24 5.30 -21.40
CA THR A 260 -19.46 4.74 -22.02
C THR A 260 -19.87 3.41 -21.38
N ASN A 261 -18.87 2.60 -21.00
CA ASN A 261 -19.06 1.31 -20.35
C ASN A 261 -18.85 1.39 -18.82
N ASP A 262 -18.98 2.58 -18.24
CA ASP A 262 -18.82 2.77 -16.81
C ASP A 262 -19.92 2.01 -16.05
N ARG A 263 -19.49 1.22 -15.07
CA ARG A 263 -20.42 0.55 -14.17
C ARG A 263 -20.68 1.47 -12.99
N PRO A 264 -21.95 1.76 -12.68
CA PRO A 264 -22.30 2.54 -11.50
C PRO A 264 -21.65 1.98 -10.25
N GLN A 265 -21.24 2.88 -9.38
CA GLN A 265 -20.75 2.55 -8.05
C GLN A 265 -21.65 3.23 -7.01
N PRO A 266 -21.81 2.67 -5.81
CA PRO A 266 -22.54 3.32 -4.74
C PRO A 266 -22.04 4.76 -4.53
N PRO A 267 -22.90 5.72 -4.16
CA PRO A 267 -22.45 7.06 -3.83
C PRO A 267 -21.48 7.03 -2.64
N ALA A 268 -20.58 8.02 -2.56
CA ALA A 268 -19.74 8.17 -1.39
C ALA A 268 -20.61 8.54 -0.18
N VAL A 269 -20.62 7.66 0.81
CA VAL A 269 -21.09 7.92 2.18
C VAL A 269 -20.02 8.75 2.88
N PRO A 270 -20.38 9.90 3.48
CA PRO A 270 -19.47 10.63 4.35
C PRO A 270 -18.95 9.69 5.44
N THR A 271 -17.62 9.55 5.53
CA THR A 271 -17.03 8.80 6.64
C THR A 271 -17.30 9.60 7.92
N PRO A 272 -17.85 8.99 8.98
CA PRO A 272 -17.94 9.65 10.28
C PRO A 272 -16.55 10.15 10.66
N ALA A 273 -16.44 11.37 11.20
CA ALA A 273 -15.17 11.85 11.73
C ALA A 273 -14.66 10.88 12.80
N ASP A 274 -13.38 10.50 12.74
CA ASP A 274 -12.73 9.72 13.79
C ASP A 274 -12.71 10.56 15.09
N ASP A 275 -13.61 10.19 16.01
CA ASP A 275 -13.68 10.40 17.46
C ASP A 275 -13.56 11.80 18.10
N GLU A 276 -14.64 12.16 18.80
CA GLU A 276 -14.61 12.90 20.07
C GLU A 276 -13.80 12.06 21.09
N PRO A 277 -12.84 12.65 21.83
CA PRO A 277 -11.95 11.90 22.69
C PRO A 277 -12.72 11.12 23.76
N GLU A 278 -12.41 9.82 23.88
CA GLU A 278 -12.93 8.93 24.92
C GLU A 278 -12.75 9.59 26.30
N ALA A 279 -13.88 9.97 26.91
CA ALA A 279 -13.88 10.64 28.21
C ALA A 279 -13.18 9.74 29.24
N PRO A 280 -12.31 10.30 30.10
CA PRO A 280 -11.59 9.52 31.08
C PRO A 280 -12.59 8.78 31.99
N ALA A 281 -12.37 7.48 32.16
CA ALA A 281 -13.19 6.65 33.03
C ALA A 281 -13.28 7.28 34.44
N PRO A 282 -14.47 7.31 35.06
CA PRO A 282 -14.59 7.83 36.41
C PRO A 282 -13.74 6.99 37.37
N ALA A 283 -12.90 7.68 38.15
CA ALA A 283 -12.14 7.04 39.22
C ALA A 283 -13.11 6.40 40.22
N SER A 284 -12.98 5.09 40.42
CA SER A 284 -13.73 4.38 41.45
C SER A 284 -13.29 4.82 42.86
N PRO A 285 -14.23 4.99 43.81
CA PRO A 285 -13.92 5.26 45.22
C PRO A 285 -13.31 4.07 45.95
#